data_AF-A0AAW7QPI0-F1
#
_entry.id   AF-A0AAW7QPI0-F1
#
_cell.length_a   1.000
_cell.length_b   1.000
_cell.length_c   1.000
_cell.angle_alpha   90.00
_cell.angle_beta   90.00
_cell.angle_gamma   90.00
#
_symmetry.space_group_name_H-M   'P 1'
#
loop_
_entity.id
_entity.type
_entity.pdbx_description
1 polymer ?
#
loop_
_entity_poly.entity_id
_entity_poly.type
_entity_poly.pdbx_seq_one_letter_code
_entity_poly.pdbx_strand_id
1 'polypeptide(L)'
;MLTNVMLTNVMLTMAYTRHRAAIRWLLIDAVQRAWLHHQTIALLYQRLAARTPDKQHANLLAQMATAKVRQQQRYEQMLLRLKAPLPQTECSLLDRFLLWLLPCCGLAITLRWAEWIEQRDMQAILNAALILRSYRRPYRL
;
A
#
# COMPACT_ATOMS: atom_id res chain seq x y z
N MET A 1 19.23 22.23 -39.67
CA MET A 1 18.82 22.67 -38.32
C MET A 1 17.49 22.07 -37.83
N LEU A 2 16.55 21.68 -38.72
CA LEU A 2 15.25 21.07 -38.33
C LEU A 2 15.34 19.65 -37.73
N THR A 3 16.36 18.88 -38.09
CA THR A 3 16.57 17.50 -37.60
C THR A 3 16.97 17.41 -36.13
N ASN A 4 17.80 18.35 -35.65
CA ASN A 4 18.20 18.39 -34.24
C ASN A 4 17.02 18.71 -33.32
N VAL A 5 16.15 19.66 -33.69
CA VAL A 5 14.99 20.07 -32.88
C VAL A 5 13.98 18.93 -32.75
N MET A 6 13.69 18.21 -33.85
CA MET A 6 12.80 17.04 -33.82
C MET A 6 13.38 15.89 -32.98
N LEU A 7 14.69 15.62 -33.07
CA LEU A 7 15.35 14.60 -32.25
C LEU A 7 15.28 14.95 -30.75
N THR A 8 15.55 16.21 -30.37
CA THR A 8 15.39 16.65 -28.97
C THR A 8 13.94 16.52 -28.48
N ASN A 9 12.94 16.89 -29.29
CA ASN A 9 11.53 16.80 -28.90
C ASN A 9 11.07 15.34 -28.72
N VAL A 10 11.54 14.43 -29.57
CA VAL A 10 11.26 12.98 -29.45
C VAL A 10 11.94 12.40 -28.21
N MET A 11 13.19 12.75 -27.94
CA MET A 11 13.91 12.30 -26.75
C MET A 11 13.29 12.81 -25.45
N LEU A 12 12.87 14.08 -25.40
CA LEU A 12 12.16 14.67 -24.26
C LEU A 12 10.82 13.97 -24.00
N THR A 13 10.05 13.68 -25.05
CA THR A 13 8.77 12.98 -24.94
C THR A 13 8.94 11.53 -24.46
N MET A 14 9.96 10.83 -24.96
CA MET A 14 10.33 9.49 -24.53
C MET A 14 10.78 9.45 -23.05
N ALA A 15 11.61 10.42 -22.63
CA ALA A 15 12.03 10.53 -21.24
C ALA A 15 10.84 10.82 -20.31
N TYR A 16 9.97 11.75 -20.69
CA TYR A 16 8.78 12.14 -19.93
C TYR A 16 7.78 10.98 -19.75
N THR A 17 7.51 10.22 -20.82
CA THR A 17 6.64 9.05 -20.77
C THR A 17 7.21 7.93 -19.91
N ARG A 18 8.52 7.67 -19.99
CA ARG A 18 9.22 6.70 -19.14
C ARG A 18 9.17 7.07 -17.66
N HIS A 19 9.41 8.33 -17.30
CA HIS A 19 9.34 8.80 -15.91
C HIS A 19 7.92 8.67 -15.35
N ARG A 20 6.91 9.07 -16.12
CA ARG A 20 5.51 8.95 -15.73
C ARG A 20 5.09 7.49 -15.53
N ALA A 21 5.55 6.59 -16.40
CA ALA A 21 5.30 5.16 -16.25
C ALA A 21 5.95 4.60 -14.98
N ALA A 22 7.20 4.99 -14.69
CA ALA A 22 7.90 4.59 -13.47
C ALA A 22 7.17 5.06 -12.20
N ILE A 23 6.73 6.33 -12.16
CA ILE A 23 5.98 6.87 -11.02
C ILE A 23 4.63 6.17 -10.85
N ARG A 24 3.93 5.88 -11.95
CA ARG A 24 2.69 5.10 -11.91
C ARG A 24 2.95 3.69 -11.35
N TRP A 25 4.05 3.07 -11.73
CA TRP A 25 4.44 1.76 -11.22
C TRP A 25 4.72 1.82 -9.71
N LEU A 26 5.43 2.84 -9.23
CA LEU A 26 5.64 3.07 -7.78
C LEU A 26 4.33 3.25 -7.01
N LEU A 27 3.35 3.97 -7.58
CA LEU A 27 2.04 4.11 -6.97
C LEU A 27 1.31 2.76 -6.89
N ILE A 28 1.32 1.99 -7.98
CA ILE A 28 0.68 0.67 -8.02
C ILE A 28 1.32 -0.25 -6.98
N ASP A 29 2.64 -0.33 -6.94
CA ASP A 29 3.40 -1.13 -5.98
C ASP A 29 3.11 -0.71 -4.52
N ALA A 30 3.07 0.58 -4.22
CA ALA A 30 2.73 1.07 -2.89
C ALA A 30 1.31 0.67 -2.47
N VAL A 31 0.34 0.74 -3.39
CA VAL A 31 -1.06 0.33 -3.12
C VAL A 31 -1.16 -1.19 -2.96
N GLN A 32 -0.44 -1.98 -3.76
CA GLN A 32 -0.41 -3.44 -3.64
C GLN A 32 0.19 -3.88 -2.29
N ARG A 33 1.28 -3.24 -1.85
CA ARG A 33 1.87 -3.48 -0.52
C ARG A 33 0.91 -3.11 0.60
N ALA A 34 0.27 -1.95 0.52
CA ALA A 34 -0.74 -1.54 1.49
C ALA A 34 -1.90 -2.55 1.57
N TRP A 35 -2.38 -3.04 0.42
CA TRP A 35 -3.41 -4.07 0.36
C TRP A 35 -2.99 -5.35 1.09
N LEU A 36 -1.77 -5.84 0.83
CA LEU A 36 -1.23 -7.04 1.48
C LEU A 36 -1.06 -6.85 2.99
N HIS A 37 -0.47 -5.75 3.43
CA HIS A 37 -0.27 -5.48 4.85
C HIS A 37 -1.60 -5.34 5.59
N HIS A 38 -2.63 -4.71 5.02
CA HIS A 38 -3.94 -4.63 5.68
C HIS A 38 -4.58 -6.02 5.85
N GLN A 39 -4.34 -6.94 4.92
CA GLN A 39 -4.72 -8.34 5.09
C GLN A 39 -3.97 -9.00 6.25
N THR A 40 -2.65 -8.86 6.28
CA THR A 40 -1.79 -9.41 7.35
C THR A 40 -2.20 -8.87 8.71
N ILE A 41 -2.46 -7.57 8.83
CA ILE A 41 -2.90 -6.94 10.07
C ILE A 41 -4.30 -7.43 10.48
N ALA A 42 -5.22 -7.61 9.52
CA ALA A 42 -6.55 -8.16 9.82
C ALA A 42 -6.46 -9.56 10.44
N LEU A 43 -5.66 -10.45 9.83
CA LEU A 43 -5.40 -11.79 10.34
C LEU A 43 -4.74 -11.76 11.72
N LEU A 44 -3.82 -10.83 11.93
CA LEU A 44 -3.13 -10.64 13.18
C LEU A 44 -4.08 -10.20 14.31
N TYR A 45 -5.00 -9.27 14.03
CA TYR A 45 -6.03 -8.87 15.00
C TYR A 45 -7.02 -10.01 15.29
N GLN A 46 -7.40 -10.81 14.30
CA GLN A 46 -8.21 -12.00 14.52
C GLN A 46 -7.51 -13.01 15.45
N ARG A 47 -6.21 -13.26 15.24
CA ARG A 47 -5.41 -14.14 16.12
C ARG A 47 -5.30 -13.61 17.54
N LEU A 48 -5.09 -12.30 17.71
CA LEU A 48 -5.07 -11.68 19.03
C LEU A 48 -6.43 -11.77 19.72
N ALA A 49 -7.52 -11.53 18.99
CA ALA A 49 -8.88 -11.65 19.52
C ALA A 49 -9.15 -13.08 20.03
N ALA A 50 -8.75 -14.10 19.26
CA ALA A 50 -8.93 -15.51 19.63
C ALA A 50 -8.09 -15.94 20.86
N ARG A 51 -6.98 -15.26 21.15
CA ARG A 51 -6.10 -15.56 22.29
C ARG A 51 -6.44 -14.78 23.56
N THR A 52 -7.29 -13.76 23.45
CA THR A 52 -7.57 -12.86 24.58
C THR A 52 -8.72 -13.42 25.42
N PRO A 53 -8.54 -13.64 26.74
CA PRO A 53 -9.61 -14.15 27.61
C PRO A 53 -10.68 -13.10 27.92
N ASP A 54 -10.33 -11.81 27.83
CA ASP A 54 -11.24 -10.70 28.01
C ASP A 54 -12.12 -10.48 26.77
N LYS A 55 -13.42 -10.69 26.95
CA LYS A 55 -14.43 -10.57 25.88
C LYS A 55 -14.52 -9.15 25.32
N GLN A 56 -14.33 -8.10 26.13
CA GLN A 56 -14.39 -6.72 25.64
C GLN A 56 -13.21 -6.43 24.71
N HIS A 57 -12.00 -6.80 25.14
CA HIS A 57 -10.81 -6.66 24.30
C HIS A 57 -10.85 -7.53 23.04
N ALA A 58 -11.34 -8.77 23.13
CA ALA A 58 -11.52 -9.63 21.96
C ALA A 58 -12.48 -9.02 20.93
N ASN A 59 -13.60 -8.43 21.39
CA ASN A 59 -14.55 -7.74 20.52
C ASN A 59 -13.94 -6.51 19.84
N LEU A 60 -13.16 -5.70 20.56
CA LEU A 60 -12.47 -4.55 19.98
C LEU A 60 -11.48 -4.98 18.89
N LEU A 61 -10.68 -6.01 19.14
CA LEU A 61 -9.74 -6.56 18.16
C LEU A 61 -10.46 -7.12 16.92
N ALA A 62 -11.60 -7.79 17.09
CA ALA A 62 -12.42 -8.25 15.97
C ALA A 62 -13.00 -7.09 15.13
N GLN A 63 -13.41 -5.99 15.78
CA GLN A 63 -13.85 -4.77 15.09
C GLN A 63 -12.69 -4.12 14.31
N MET A 64 -11.50 -4.05 14.91
CA MET A 64 -10.30 -3.55 14.24
C MET A 64 -9.95 -4.40 13.01
N ALA A 65 -10.00 -5.73 13.11
CA ALA A 65 -9.79 -6.62 11.98
C ALA A 65 -10.76 -6.32 10.83
N THR A 66 -12.05 -6.15 11.16
CA THR A 66 -13.09 -5.79 10.18
C THR A 66 -12.80 -4.44 9.51
N ALA A 67 -12.33 -3.46 10.28
CA ALA A 67 -11.93 -2.17 9.74
C ALA A 67 -10.78 -2.30 8.73
N LYS A 68 -9.79 -3.16 9.00
CA LYS A 68 -8.67 -3.43 8.08
C LYS A 68 -9.14 -4.09 6.78
N VAL A 69 -10.09 -5.03 6.84
CA VAL A 69 -10.71 -5.61 5.65
C VAL A 69 -11.40 -4.55 4.79
N ARG A 70 -12.14 -3.61 5.42
CA ARG A 70 -12.75 -2.48 4.67
C ARG A 70 -11.71 -1.57 4.02
N GLN A 71 -10.58 -1.32 4.70
CA GLN A 71 -9.47 -0.55 4.13
C GLN A 71 -8.83 -1.29 2.95
N GLN A 72 -8.63 -2.60 3.06
CA GLN A 72 -8.15 -3.45 1.96
C GLN A 72 -9.05 -3.35 0.72
N GLN A 73 -10.38 -3.40 0.89
CA GLN A 73 -11.35 -3.21 -0.21
C GLN A 73 -11.22 -1.84 -0.89
N ARG A 74 -10.89 -0.78 -0.14
CA ARG A 74 -10.64 0.55 -0.74
C ARG A 74 -9.39 0.55 -1.62
N TYR A 75 -8.33 -0.15 -1.22
CA TYR A 75 -7.13 -0.30 -2.04
C TYR A 75 -7.38 -1.16 -3.29
N GLU A 76 -8.21 -2.21 -3.18
CA GLU A 76 -8.68 -2.97 -4.33
C GLU A 76 -9.39 -2.07 -5.36
N GLN A 77 -10.34 -1.25 -4.92
CA GLN A 77 -10.99 -0.27 -5.80
C GLN A 77 -9.98 0.71 -6.44
N MET A 78 -8.94 1.10 -5.70
CA MET A 78 -7.88 1.95 -6.22
C MET A 78 -7.05 1.23 -7.30
N LEU A 79 -6.69 -0.04 -7.09
CA LEU A 79 -5.96 -0.86 -8.08
C LEU A 79 -6.78 -1.05 -9.36
N LEU A 80 -8.09 -1.31 -9.23
CA LEU A 80 -9.00 -1.40 -10.36
C LEU A 80 -9.03 -0.10 -11.18
N ARG A 81 -9.13 1.07 -10.51
CA ARG A 81 -9.06 2.38 -11.17
C ARG A 81 -7.71 2.62 -11.86
N LEU A 82 -6.62 2.10 -11.28
CA LEU A 82 -5.28 2.16 -11.86
C LEU A 82 -5.06 1.12 -12.97
N LYS A 83 -6.05 0.27 -13.28
CA LYS A 83 -5.92 -0.87 -14.21
C LYS A 83 -4.74 -1.78 -13.85
N ALA A 84 -4.53 -1.97 -12.55
CA ALA A 84 -3.47 -2.81 -12.00
C ALA A 84 -4.04 -4.14 -11.52
N PRO A 85 -3.27 -5.24 -11.58
CA PRO A 85 -3.71 -6.51 -11.03
C PRO A 85 -3.79 -6.44 -9.51
N LEU A 86 -4.72 -7.22 -8.93
CA LEU A 86 -4.71 -7.50 -7.51
C LEU A 86 -3.47 -8.35 -7.18
N PRO A 87 -2.76 -8.05 -6.07
CA PRO A 87 -1.66 -8.89 -5.64
C PRO A 87 -2.19 -10.29 -5.29
N GLN A 88 -1.37 -11.30 -5.53
CA GLN A 88 -1.70 -12.66 -5.13
C GLN A 88 -1.69 -12.73 -3.61
N THR A 89 -2.71 -13.37 -3.05
CA THR A 89 -2.94 -13.53 -1.61
C THR A 89 -1.96 -14.51 -0.94
N GLU A 90 -0.93 -14.96 -1.66
CA GLU A 90 0.05 -15.88 -1.11
C GLU A 90 0.83 -15.17 0.00
N CYS A 91 0.49 -15.51 1.24
CA CYS A 91 1.20 -15.01 2.42
C CYS A 91 2.67 -15.32 2.26
N SER A 92 3.49 -14.28 2.10
CA SER A 92 4.93 -14.41 2.00
C SER A 92 5.48 -15.13 3.24
N LEU A 93 6.63 -15.78 3.11
CA LEU A 93 7.27 -16.44 4.25
C LEU A 93 7.50 -15.46 5.42
N LEU A 94 7.78 -14.19 5.08
CA LEU A 94 7.94 -13.11 6.03
C LEU A 94 6.60 -12.79 6.74
N ASP A 95 5.49 -12.67 6.01
CA ASP A 95 4.17 -12.45 6.61
C ASP A 95 3.77 -13.60 7.54
N ARG A 96 4.05 -14.84 7.14
CA ARG A 96 3.80 -16.02 7.99
C ARG A 96 4.61 -15.96 9.28
N PHE A 97 5.88 -15.58 9.18
CA PHE A 97 6.76 -15.41 10.33
C PHE A 97 6.24 -14.31 11.25
N LEU A 98 5.87 -13.14 10.72
CA LEU A 98 5.32 -12.03 11.51
C LEU A 98 4.01 -12.40 12.19
N LEU A 99 3.11 -13.08 11.48
CA LEU A 99 1.84 -13.57 12.02
C LEU A 99 2.02 -14.59 13.14
N TRP A 100 3.16 -15.28 13.20
CA TRP A 100 3.51 -16.21 14.27
C TRP A 100 4.22 -15.50 15.43
N LEU A 101 5.19 -14.62 15.14
CA LEU A 101 6.05 -13.98 16.13
C LEU A 101 5.35 -12.83 16.86
N LEU A 102 4.71 -11.90 16.15
CA LEU A 102 4.18 -10.67 16.74
C LEU A 102 3.19 -10.92 17.90
N PRO A 103 2.21 -11.85 17.78
CA PRO A 103 1.32 -12.14 18.88
C PRO A 103 2.01 -12.66 20.15
N CYS A 104 3.23 -13.20 20.04
CA CYS A 104 4.03 -13.66 21.18
C CYS A 104 4.84 -12.53 21.83
N CYS A 105 5.10 -11.43 21.11
CA CYS A 105 5.81 -10.26 21.63
C CYS A 105 4.91 -9.34 22.47
N GLY A 106 3.62 -9.62 22.59
CA GLY A 106 2.66 -8.84 23.35
C GLY A 106 1.86 -7.83 22.52
N LEU A 107 0.72 -7.42 23.07
CA LEU A 107 -0.28 -6.61 22.38
C LEU A 107 0.26 -5.24 21.95
N ALA A 108 0.96 -4.52 22.84
CA ALA A 108 1.45 -3.17 22.56
C ALA A 108 2.46 -3.14 21.40
N ILE A 109 3.39 -4.08 21.36
CA ILE A 109 4.38 -4.20 20.28
C ILE A 109 3.68 -4.51 18.96
N THR A 110 2.70 -5.42 19.01
CA THR A 110 1.93 -5.81 17.83
C THR A 110 1.14 -4.64 17.23
N LEU A 111 0.45 -3.87 18.08
CA LEU A 111 -0.31 -2.70 17.65
C LEU A 111 0.62 -1.61 17.09
N ARG A 112 1.76 -1.36 17.74
CA ARG A 112 2.75 -0.38 17.29
C ARG A 112 3.35 -0.75 15.94
N TRP A 113 3.63 -2.04 15.71
CA TRP A 113 4.09 -2.52 14.42
C TRP A 113 3.04 -2.30 13.32
N ALA A 114 1.78 -2.64 13.61
CA ALA A 114 0.67 -2.45 12.68
C ALA A 114 0.46 -0.97 12.33
N GLU A 115 0.52 -0.07 13.31
CA GLU A 115 0.42 1.37 13.07
C GLU A 115 1.59 1.89 12.22
N TRP A 116 2.81 1.48 12.54
CA TRP A 116 4.00 1.92 11.82
C TRP A 116 3.96 1.51 10.33
N ILE A 117 3.58 0.26 10.03
CA ILE A 117 3.53 -0.20 8.65
C ILE A 117 2.43 0.53 7.85
N GLU A 118 1.29 0.81 8.46
CA GLU A 118 0.21 1.58 7.83
C GLU A 118 0.61 3.02 7.52
N GLN A 119 1.28 3.69 8.47
CA GLN A 119 1.80 5.04 8.24
C GLN A 119 2.83 5.06 7.10
N ARG A 120 3.74 4.08 7.08
CA ARG A 120 4.73 3.93 6.02
C ARG A 120 4.09 3.74 4.65
N ASP A 121 3.09 2.86 4.55
CA ASP A 121 2.39 2.59 3.29
C ASP A 121 1.59 3.80 2.81
N MET A 122 0.88 4.47 3.72
CA MET A 122 0.15 5.70 3.42
C MET A 122 1.10 6.77 2.88
N GLN A 123 2.26 6.96 3.50
CA GLN A 123 3.25 7.93 3.05
C GLN A 123 3.79 7.58 1.66
N ALA A 124 4.05 6.31 1.37
CA ALA A 124 4.49 5.86 0.06
C ALA A 124 3.44 6.15 -1.04
N ILE A 125 2.17 5.87 -0.75
CA ILE A 125 1.06 6.15 -1.66
C ILE A 125 0.93 7.67 -1.90
N LEU A 126 0.95 8.48 -0.84
CA LEU A 126 0.85 9.93 -0.94
C LEU A 126 2.01 10.53 -1.75
N ASN A 127 3.24 10.11 -1.46
CA ASN A 127 4.41 10.57 -2.19
C ASN A 127 4.30 10.24 -3.69
N ALA A 128 3.97 9.00 -4.05
CA ALA A 128 3.83 8.60 -5.45
C ALA A 128 2.67 9.35 -6.15
N ALA A 129 1.55 9.55 -5.46
CA ALA A 129 0.40 10.29 -5.99
C ALA A 129 0.71 11.78 -6.22
N LEU A 130 1.42 12.43 -5.29
CA LEU A 130 1.84 13.82 -5.41
C LEU A 130 2.79 14.02 -6.58
N ILE A 131 3.78 13.13 -6.73
CA ILE A 131 4.69 13.15 -7.87
C ILE A 131 3.90 12.92 -9.17
N LEU A 132 2.97 11.97 -9.23
CA LEU A 132 2.19 11.75 -10.45
C LEU A 132 1.31 12.96 -10.81
N ARG A 133 0.80 13.67 -9.79
CA ARG A 133 -0.02 14.88 -9.96
C ARG A 133 0.78 16.06 -10.50
N SER A 134 2.03 16.24 -10.08
CA SER A 134 2.88 17.35 -10.57
C SER A 134 3.12 17.24 -12.08
N TYR A 135 3.28 16.03 -12.60
CA TYR A 135 3.40 15.78 -14.05
C TYR A 135 2.11 16.11 -14.82
N ARG A 136 0.93 16.07 -14.19
CA ARG A 136 -0.35 16.38 -14.87
C ARG A 136 -0.60 17.88 -15.03
N ARG A 137 0.14 18.73 -14.32
CA ARG A 137 0.10 20.19 -14.48
C ARG A 137 1.38 20.67 -15.17
N PRO A 138 1.50 20.57 -16.50
CA PRO A 138 2.46 21.43 -17.18
C PRO A 138 1.94 22.86 -17.00
N TYR A 139 2.77 23.71 -16.39
CA TYR A 139 2.65 25.18 -16.28
C TYR A 139 1.36 25.79 -16.85
N ARG A 140 0.40 26.13 -15.98
CA ARG A 140 -0.43 27.33 -16.21
C ARG A 140 0.44 28.51 -15.78
N LEU A 141 1.24 29.03 -16.71
CA LEU A 141 1.75 30.39 -16.69
C LEU A 141 1.21 31.05 -17.96
#